data_AF-U7Q7V4-F1
#
_entry.id   AF-U7Q7V4-F1
#
_cell.length_a   1.000
_cell.length_b   1.000
_cell.length_c   1.000
_cell.angle_alpha   90.00
_cell.angle_beta   90.00
_cell.angle_gamma   90.00
#
_symmetry.space_group_name_H-M   'P 1'
#
loop_
_entity.id
_entity.type
_entity.pdbx_description
1 polymer ?
#
loop_
_entity_poly.entity_id
_entity_poly.type
_entity_poly.pdbx_seq_one_letter_code
_entity_poly.pdbx_strand_id
1 'polypeptide(L)'
;MILENRVQAMPTSLPEGFPEPTQAGVIEIKYYPAYRGVTYSHSGDLTQATKAAFNPLFQHISSNNIAMTTPVEARYQDASRAEVSFLYSSPQISPQQVQSDVQVLDTEAMMVVSIGIQG
;
A
#
# COMPACT_ATOMS: atom_id res chain seq x y z
N MET A 1 -6.90 -15.87 -33.97
CA MET A 1 -6.11 -16.27 -32.79
C MET A 1 -4.99 -15.24 -32.65
N ILE A 2 -5.20 -14.21 -31.83
CA ILE A 2 -4.15 -13.27 -31.44
C ILE A 2 -4.08 -13.36 -29.93
N LEU A 3 -2.98 -13.91 -29.42
CA LEU A 3 -2.71 -14.03 -28.00
C LEU A 3 -2.26 -12.65 -27.51
N GLU A 4 -3.16 -11.94 -26.81
CA GLU A 4 -2.76 -10.80 -25.99
C GLU A 4 -1.81 -11.33 -24.92
N ASN A 5 -0.53 -10.97 -25.01
CA ASN A 5 0.46 -11.24 -23.99
C ASN A 5 0.16 -10.32 -22.79
N ARG A 6 -0.85 -10.69 -21.99
CA ARG A 6 -1.09 -10.07 -20.69
C ARG A 6 0.06 -10.49 -19.81
N VAL A 7 0.91 -9.55 -19.43
CA VAL A 7 1.82 -9.72 -18.30
C VAL A 7 0.92 -9.95 -17.10
N GLN A 8 0.70 -11.21 -16.74
CA GLN A 8 -0.06 -11.59 -15.57
C GLN A 8 0.83 -11.26 -14.37
N ALA A 9 0.70 -10.05 -13.84
CA ALA A 9 1.21 -9.73 -12.52
C ALA A 9 0.68 -10.82 -11.58
N MET A 10 1.57 -11.49 -10.84
CA MET A 10 1.12 -12.45 -9.83
C MET A 10 0.18 -11.67 -8.91
N PRO A 11 -1.07 -12.14 -8.67
CA PRO A 11 -1.97 -11.42 -7.79
C PRO A 11 -1.35 -11.49 -6.39
N THR A 12 -0.74 -10.39 -5.96
CA THR A 12 -0.50 -10.18 -4.54
C THR A 12 -1.88 -10.07 -3.91
N SER A 13 -2.07 -10.78 -2.80
CA SER A 13 -3.35 -10.79 -2.11
C SER A 13 -3.72 -9.37 -1.67
N LEU A 14 -5.01 -9.04 -1.73
CA LEU A 14 -5.54 -7.87 -1.05
C LEU A 14 -5.55 -8.15 0.46
N PRO A 15 -5.40 -7.12 1.32
CA PRO A 15 -5.76 -7.24 2.72
C PRO A 15 -7.21 -7.68 2.91
N GLU A 16 -7.50 -8.33 4.03
CA GLU A 16 -8.84 -8.78 4.39
C GLU A 16 -9.86 -7.64 4.29
N GLY A 17 -10.89 -7.84 3.47
CA GLY A 17 -11.98 -6.89 3.27
C GLY A 17 -11.64 -5.68 2.40
N PHE A 18 -10.42 -5.56 1.86
CA PHE A 18 -10.11 -4.49 0.93
C PHE A 18 -10.86 -4.66 -0.40
N PRO A 19 -11.38 -3.55 -0.97
CA PRO A 19 -12.03 -3.61 -2.27
C PRO A 19 -11.01 -3.78 -3.41
N GLU A 20 -11.45 -4.38 -4.51
CA GLU A 20 -10.67 -4.47 -5.75
C GLU A 20 -10.29 -3.08 -6.28
N PRO A 21 -9.20 -2.95 -7.08
CA PRO A 21 -8.85 -1.69 -7.72
C PRO A 21 -9.97 -1.12 -8.61
N THR A 22 -10.07 0.21 -8.65
CA THR A 22 -11.06 0.90 -9.52
C THR A 22 -10.63 0.78 -10.98
N GLN A 23 -11.57 0.41 -11.86
CA GLN A 23 -11.30 0.32 -13.29
C GLN A 23 -10.89 1.69 -13.88
N ALA A 24 -10.02 1.67 -14.88
CA ALA A 24 -9.56 2.89 -15.54
C ALA A 24 -10.75 3.69 -16.12
N GLY A 25 -10.76 5.00 -15.87
CA GLY A 25 -11.82 5.92 -16.28
C GLY A 25 -13.08 5.89 -15.41
N VAL A 26 -13.12 5.04 -14.37
CA VAL A 26 -14.26 4.93 -13.46
C VAL A 26 -13.97 5.69 -12.16
N ILE A 27 -15.04 6.27 -11.59
CA ILE A 27 -15.04 6.86 -10.24
C ILE A 27 -16.01 6.05 -9.39
N GLU A 28 -15.55 5.57 -8.24
CA GLU A 28 -16.33 4.74 -7.31
C GLU A 28 -16.22 5.27 -5.88
N ILE A 29 -17.26 5.05 -5.07
CA ILE A 29 -17.16 5.17 -3.61
C ILE A 29 -16.78 3.80 -3.05
N LYS A 30 -15.73 3.76 -2.21
CA LYS A 30 -15.23 2.53 -1.62
C LYS A 30 -15.17 2.62 -0.11
N TYR A 31 -15.44 1.49 0.53
CA TYR A 31 -15.27 1.33 1.97
C TYR A 31 -13.98 0.56 2.21
N TYR A 32 -13.04 1.20 2.89
CA TYR A 32 -11.82 0.55 3.36
C TYR A 32 -12.08 0.07 4.79
N PRO A 33 -11.81 -1.20 5.10
CA PRO A 33 -11.91 -1.69 6.47
C PRO A 33 -10.84 -1.02 7.34
N ALA A 34 -10.88 -1.23 8.66
CA ALA A 34 -9.72 -0.93 9.48
C ALA A 34 -8.57 -1.88 9.11
N TYR A 35 -7.35 -1.38 9.06
CA TYR A 35 -6.18 -2.18 8.66
C TYR A 35 -4.91 -1.73 9.36
N ARG A 36 -3.89 -2.59 9.28
CA ARG A 36 -2.55 -2.33 9.78
C ARG A 36 -1.55 -2.38 8.64
N GLY A 37 -0.56 -1.50 8.68
CA GLY A 37 0.55 -1.52 7.74
C GLY A 37 1.84 -1.03 8.36
N VAL A 38 2.94 -1.25 7.64
CA VAL A 38 4.21 -0.59 7.92
C VAL A 38 4.34 0.63 7.02
N THR A 39 4.77 1.75 7.60
CA THR A 39 4.77 3.08 6.98
C THR A 39 6.17 3.70 7.08
N TYR A 40 6.62 4.26 5.96
CA TYR A 40 7.83 5.09 5.86
C TYR A 40 7.40 6.54 5.63
N SER A 41 7.94 7.46 6.44
CA SER A 41 7.71 8.90 6.28
C SER A 41 8.82 9.53 5.42
N HIS A 42 8.44 10.11 4.30
CA HIS A 42 9.34 10.84 3.41
C HIS A 42 9.12 12.35 3.51
N SER A 43 10.21 13.11 3.49
CA SER A 43 10.21 14.57 3.44
C SER A 43 11.07 15.09 2.29
N GLY A 44 10.64 16.16 1.63
CA GLY A 44 11.34 16.79 0.52
C GLY A 44 10.67 16.48 -0.82
N ASP A 45 11.44 16.04 -1.81
CA ASP A 45 10.93 15.74 -3.14
C ASP A 45 9.99 14.52 -3.10
N LEU A 46 8.69 14.80 -3.19
CA LEU A 46 7.62 13.81 -3.13
C LEU A 46 7.62 12.82 -4.30
N THR A 47 8.25 13.16 -5.43
CA THR A 47 8.38 12.24 -6.56
C THR A 47 9.27 11.05 -6.24
N GLN A 48 10.14 11.18 -5.22
CA GLN A 48 11.04 10.13 -4.77
C GLN A 48 10.47 9.29 -3.62
N ALA A 49 9.32 9.66 -3.05
CA ALA A 49 8.80 9.04 -1.82
C ALA A 49 8.67 7.52 -1.93
N THR A 50 8.00 7.01 -2.97
CA THR A 50 7.81 5.57 -3.18
C THR A 50 9.14 4.85 -3.39
N LYS A 51 10.07 5.46 -4.13
CA LYS A 51 11.39 4.88 -4.41
C LYS A 51 12.22 4.77 -3.12
N ALA A 52 12.22 5.81 -2.30
CA ALA A 52 12.94 5.84 -1.03
C ALA A 52 12.35 4.86 -0.01
N ALA A 53 11.02 4.75 0.03
CA ALA A 53 10.31 3.89 0.98
C ALA A 53 10.44 2.39 0.68
N PHE A 54 10.61 1.99 -0.59
CA PHE A 54 10.50 0.59 -0.98
C PHE A 54 11.45 -0.34 -0.20
N ASN A 55 12.73 0.03 -0.11
CA ASN A 55 13.72 -0.85 0.54
C ASN A 55 13.47 -1.00 2.06
N PRO A 56 13.29 0.08 2.86
CA PRO A 56 12.90 -0.03 4.27
C PRO A 56 11.65 -0.90 4.50
N LEU A 57 10.59 -0.67 3.73
CA LEU A 57 9.33 -1.41 3.88
C LEU A 57 9.47 -2.88 3.49
N PHE A 58 10.21 -3.18 2.42
CA PHE A 58 10.46 -4.55 1.98
C PHE A 58 11.32 -5.32 2.98
N GLN A 59 12.35 -4.68 3.54
CA GLN A 59 13.17 -5.27 4.61
C GLN A 59 12.33 -5.57 5.85
N HIS A 60 11.42 -4.66 6.22
CA HIS A 60 10.51 -4.87 7.33
C HIS A 60 9.65 -6.13 7.17
N ILE A 61 8.91 -6.26 6.06
CA ILE A 61 8.03 -7.42 5.85
C ILE A 61 8.84 -8.71 5.72
N SER A 62 10.00 -8.66 5.06
CA SER A 62 10.86 -9.84 4.86
C SER A 62 11.42 -10.35 6.18
N SER A 63 11.93 -9.46 7.03
CA SER A 63 12.51 -9.81 8.34
C SER A 63 11.47 -10.28 9.37
N ASN A 64 10.19 -9.99 9.14
CA ASN A 64 9.07 -10.44 9.96
C ASN A 64 8.28 -11.61 9.33
N ASN A 65 8.70 -12.14 8.17
CA ASN A 65 7.97 -13.16 7.41
C ASN A 65 6.51 -12.78 7.10
N ILE A 66 6.26 -11.50 6.80
CA ILE A 66 4.96 -10.97 6.43
C ILE A 66 4.84 -11.01 4.90
N ALA A 67 3.75 -11.57 4.39
CA ALA A 67 3.48 -11.61 2.95
C ALA A 67 3.20 -10.21 2.39
N MET A 68 3.72 -9.93 1.18
CA MET A 68 3.40 -8.72 0.44
C MET A 68 1.94 -8.74 -0.01
N THR A 69 1.26 -7.59 0.10
CA THR A 69 -0.08 -7.37 -0.44
C THR A 69 -0.09 -6.29 -1.51
N THR A 70 -1.23 -6.11 -2.18
CA THR A 70 -1.56 -4.85 -2.86
C THR A 70 -2.82 -4.25 -2.24
N PRO A 71 -3.01 -2.91 -2.28
CA PRO A 71 -2.14 -1.89 -2.89
C PRO A 71 -0.95 -1.48 -2.01
N VAL A 72 0.01 -0.77 -2.61
CA VAL A 72 0.93 0.12 -1.90
C VAL A 72 0.27 1.49 -1.81
N GLU A 73 0.20 2.08 -0.62
CA GLU A 73 -0.43 3.38 -0.43
C GLU A 73 0.62 4.50 -0.32
N ALA A 74 0.35 5.62 -0.97
CA ALA A 74 1.03 6.89 -0.72
C ALA A 74 0.00 7.91 -0.20
N ARG A 75 0.23 8.45 0.99
CA ARG A 75 -0.60 9.48 1.64
C ARG A 75 0.19 10.78 1.70
N TYR A 76 -0.27 11.78 0.97
CA TYR A 76 0.34 13.11 0.99
C TYR A 76 -0.19 13.90 2.18
N GLN A 77 0.68 14.24 3.12
CA GLN A 77 0.33 14.98 4.33
C GLN A 77 0.36 16.49 4.07
N ASP A 78 1.35 16.95 3.31
CA ASP A 78 1.46 18.31 2.81
C ASP A 78 2.29 18.35 1.51
N ALA A 79 2.62 19.55 1.02
CA ALA A 79 3.37 19.74 -0.23
C ALA A 79 4.82 19.21 -0.21
N SER A 80 5.32 18.80 0.95
CA SER A 80 6.70 18.34 1.17
C SER A 80 6.79 17.03 1.93
N ARG A 81 5.67 16.48 2.42
CA ARG A 81 5.65 15.24 3.22
C ARG A 81 4.66 14.22 2.68
N ALA A 82 5.13 12.99 2.53
CA ALA A 82 4.31 11.85 2.17
C ALA A 82 4.65 10.63 3.03
N GLU A 83 3.66 9.82 3.31
CA GLU A 83 3.78 8.52 3.95
C GLU A 83 3.54 7.44 2.90
N VAL A 84 4.44 6.47 2.82
CA VAL A 84 4.29 5.31 1.93
C VAL A 84 4.13 4.06 2.79
N SER A 85 3.14 3.23 2.50
CA SER A 85 2.80 2.09 3.33
C SER A 85 2.66 0.78 2.55
N PHE A 86 3.17 -0.30 3.14
CA PHE A 86 2.80 -1.67 2.77
C PHE A 86 1.79 -2.19 3.78
N LEU A 87 0.63 -2.64 3.29
CA LEU A 87 -0.47 -3.10 4.10
C LEU A 87 -0.27 -4.57 4.46
N TYR A 88 -0.57 -4.94 5.69
CA TYR A 88 -0.58 -6.35 6.08
C TYR A 88 -1.85 -7.03 5.56
N SER A 89 -1.80 -8.34 5.34
CA SER A 89 -2.99 -9.09 4.89
C SER A 89 -4.11 -9.09 5.94
N SER A 90 -3.76 -8.94 7.22
CA SER A 90 -4.68 -8.95 8.35
C SER A 90 -4.21 -7.96 9.42
N PRO A 91 -5.12 -7.19 10.07
CA PRO A 91 -4.76 -6.27 11.14
C PRO A 91 -4.29 -6.97 12.42
N GLN A 92 -4.49 -8.28 12.55
CA GLN A 92 -4.01 -9.07 13.68
C GLN A 92 -2.51 -9.40 13.60
N ILE A 93 -1.89 -9.18 12.43
CA ILE A 93 -0.45 -9.37 12.27
C ILE A 93 0.31 -8.39 13.17
N SER A 94 1.18 -8.94 13.99
CA SER A 94 2.07 -8.18 14.89
C SER A 94 3.51 -8.56 14.57
N PRO A 95 4.32 -7.64 14.02
CA PRO A 95 5.71 -7.92 13.71
C PRO A 95 6.51 -8.16 15.00
N GLN A 96 7.53 -9.02 14.90
CA GLN A 96 8.46 -9.31 15.99
C GLN A 96 9.48 -8.18 16.17
N GLN A 97 9.79 -7.46 15.09
CA GLN A 97 10.73 -6.35 15.08
C GLN A 97 10.24 -5.20 14.20
N VAL A 98 10.54 -3.96 14.61
CA VAL A 98 10.25 -2.75 13.85
C VAL A 98 11.54 -1.94 13.74
N GLN A 99 11.99 -1.70 12.52
CA GLN A 99 13.19 -0.91 12.23
C GLN A 99 12.93 0.57 12.52
N SER A 100 13.95 1.34 12.87
CA SER A 100 13.81 2.73 13.33
C SER A 100 13.34 3.72 12.25
N ASP A 101 13.47 3.35 10.98
CA ASP A 101 13.10 4.15 9.81
C ASP A 101 11.66 3.90 9.34
N VAL A 102 10.94 2.98 9.98
CA VAL A 102 9.53 2.66 9.67
C VAL A 102 8.69 2.61 10.93
N GLN A 103 7.39 2.74 10.78
CA GLN A 103 6.42 2.66 11.87
C GLN A 103 5.30 1.70 11.50
N VAL A 104 4.80 0.94 12.47
CA VAL A 104 3.61 0.12 12.29
C VAL A 104 2.42 0.95 12.72
N LEU A 105 1.49 1.20 11.81
CA LEU A 105 0.33 2.06 12.05
C LEU A 105 -0.97 1.29 11.85
N ASP A 106 -1.90 1.51 12.77
CA ASP A 106 -3.30 1.11 12.63
C ASP A 106 -4.06 2.27 11.99
N THR A 107 -4.84 1.96 10.95
CA THR A 107 -5.69 2.91 10.25
C THR A 107 -7.14 2.53 10.45
N GLU A 108 -7.96 3.50 10.85
CA GLU A 108 -9.39 3.31 11.04
C GLU A 108 -10.11 3.07 9.70
N ALA A 109 -11.26 2.38 9.78
CA ALA A 109 -12.12 2.19 8.62
C ALA A 109 -12.57 3.53 8.05
N MET A 110 -12.62 3.65 6.73
CA MET A 110 -12.93 4.91 6.07
C MET A 110 -13.69 4.69 4.76
N MET A 111 -14.33 5.76 4.29
CA MET A 111 -14.92 5.80 2.96
C MET A 111 -14.07 6.72 2.07
N VAL A 112 -13.78 6.28 0.85
CA VAL A 112 -12.95 7.00 -0.11
C VAL A 112 -13.67 7.18 -1.44
N VAL A 113 -13.37 8.29 -2.12
CA VAL A 113 -13.62 8.42 -3.56
C VAL A 113 -12.40 7.85 -4.27
N SER A 114 -12.59 6.82 -5.08
CA SER A 114 -11.52 6.18 -5.83
C SER A 114 -11.68 6.44 -7.32
N ILE A 115 -10.60 6.86 -7.97
CA ILE A 115 -10.54 7.20 -9.40
C ILE A 115 -9.54 6.26 -10.05
N GLY A 116 -9.98 5.44 -11.01
CA GLY A 116 -9.09 4.58 -11.77
C GLY A 116 -8.41 5.35 -12.90
N ILE A 117 -7.07 5.34 -12.92
CA ILE A 117 -6.27 5.99 -13.97
C ILE A 117 -5.37 4.92 -14.60
N GLN A 118 -5.23 4.96 -15.92
CA GLN A 118 -4.25 4.17 -16.67
C GLN A 118 -3.13 5.12 -17.12
N GLY A 119 -1.89 4.81 -16.72
CA GLY A 119 -0.68 5.52 -17.15
C GLY A 119 -0.02 4.90 -18.38
#